data_AF-C3R146-F1
#
_entry.id   AF-C3R146-F1
#
_cell.length_a   1.000
_cell.length_b   1.000
_cell.length_c   1.000
_cell.angle_alpha   90.00
_cell.angle_beta   90.00
_cell.angle_gamma   90.00
#
_symmetry.space_group_name_H-M   'P 1'
#
loop_
_entity.id
_entity.type
_entity.pdbx_description
1 polymer ?
#
loop_
_entity_poly.entity_id
_entity_poly.type
_entity_poly.pdbx_seq_one_letter_code
_entity_poly.pdbx_strand_id
1 'polypeptide(L)'
;MKGKTKFITTRFGNVLGSNGSVIPRFKEQIENGGPVTVTHPDIIRFFMTIPEACRLVMEAATMGEGNEIFVFEMGQAVKIVDLATRMIELAGYRPDKDIKIEFTGLRPGEKLYEEVLSDKENTIPTENQKIMIAKVRRYEYADILDTYAEFEKLSRAVKILDTVKLMKKVVPEFKSKNSPKFEVLDKE
;
A
#
# COMPACT_ATOMS: atom_id res chain seq x y z
N MET A 1 12.93 20.63 29.80
CA MET A 1 13.06 21.08 28.40
C MET A 1 11.76 20.76 27.68
N LYS A 2 11.12 21.74 27.04
CA LYS A 2 10.10 21.44 26.02
C LYS A 2 10.85 20.86 24.82
N GLY A 3 10.81 19.55 24.63
CA GLY A 3 11.38 18.91 23.44
C GLY A 3 10.56 19.25 22.19
N LYS A 4 11.23 19.47 21.06
CA LYS A 4 10.56 19.53 19.76
C LYS A 4 10.46 18.09 19.25
N THR A 5 9.24 17.52 19.25
CA THR A 5 9.01 16.17 18.70
C THR A 5 9.30 16.17 17.21
N LYS A 6 10.15 15.26 16.76
CA LYS A 6 10.39 15.01 15.34
C LYS A 6 9.43 13.92 14.88
N PHE A 7 8.69 14.20 13.81
CA PHE A 7 7.84 13.21 13.14
C PHE A 7 8.52 12.79 11.85
N ILE A 8 8.62 11.49 11.63
CA ILE A 8 9.21 10.91 10.42
C ILE A 8 8.20 9.90 9.90
N THR A 9 7.94 9.95 8.59
CA THR A 9 7.06 8.99 7.92
C THR A 9 7.87 8.14 6.97
N THR A 10 7.64 6.83 6.95
CA THR A 10 8.20 5.92 5.94
C THR A 10 7.07 5.34 5.10
N ARG A 11 7.28 5.21 3.79
CA ARG A 11 6.35 4.60 2.84
C ARG A 11 7.07 3.51 2.06
N PHE A 12 6.50 2.31 2.03
CA PHE A 12 7.02 1.16 1.31
C PHE A 12 5.89 0.21 0.95
N GLY A 13 6.16 -0.72 0.04
CA GLY A 13 5.19 -1.67 -0.47
C GLY A 13 4.87 -2.80 0.52
N ASN A 14 4.45 -3.94 -0.02
CA ASN A 14 4.08 -5.09 0.79
C ASN A 14 5.30 -5.68 1.51
N VAL A 15 5.03 -6.27 2.68
CA VAL A 15 6.04 -7.00 3.45
C VAL A 15 5.71 -8.48 3.38
N LEU A 16 6.70 -9.29 2.99
CA LEU A 16 6.54 -10.74 2.84
C LEU A 16 6.14 -11.39 4.17
N GLY A 17 5.07 -12.19 4.14
CA GLY A 17 4.63 -12.97 5.28
C GLY A 17 4.01 -12.16 6.43
N SER A 18 3.64 -10.89 6.20
CA SER A 18 2.94 -10.10 7.22
C SER A 18 1.53 -10.63 7.51
N ASN A 19 1.02 -10.35 8.72
CA ASN A 19 -0.30 -10.80 9.16
C ASN A 19 -1.41 -10.30 8.21
N GLY A 20 -2.31 -11.21 7.81
CA GLY A 20 -3.40 -10.91 6.88
C GLY A 20 -2.96 -10.65 5.43
N SER A 21 -1.68 -10.89 5.09
CA SER A 21 -1.20 -10.77 3.71
C SER A 21 -1.57 -11.98 2.86
N VAL A 22 -1.28 -11.88 1.56
CA VAL A 22 -1.59 -12.91 0.57
C VAL A 22 -0.87 -14.23 0.83
N ILE A 23 0.35 -14.20 1.39
CA ILE A 23 1.18 -15.39 1.59
C ILE A 23 0.57 -16.33 2.66
N PRO A 24 0.25 -15.88 3.89
CA PRO A 24 -0.46 -16.72 4.86
C PRO A 24 -1.76 -17.31 4.29
N ARG A 25 -2.52 -16.52 3.54
CA ARG A 25 -3.77 -16.98 2.91
C ARG A 25 -3.53 -18.09 1.88
N PHE A 26 -2.52 -17.95 1.01
CA PHE A 26 -2.18 -18.99 0.03
C PHE A 26 -1.70 -20.25 0.73
N LYS A 27 -0.90 -20.11 1.78
CA LYS A 27 -0.45 -21.25 2.59
C LYS A 27 -1.64 -22.02 3.18
N GLU A 28 -2.57 -21.32 3.81
CA GLU A 28 -3.80 -21.91 4.35
C GLU A 28 -4.65 -22.58 3.25
N GLN A 29 -4.81 -21.93 2.09
CA GLN A 29 -5.53 -22.52 0.95
C GLN A 29 -4.86 -23.80 0.45
N ILE A 30 -3.53 -23.82 0.34
CA ILE A 30 -2.77 -25.00 -0.08
C ILE A 30 -2.88 -26.13 0.94
N GLU A 31 -2.76 -25.82 2.24
CA GLU A 31 -2.91 -26.78 3.33
C GLU A 31 -4.31 -27.42 3.36
N ASN A 32 -5.33 -26.66 2.94
CA ASN A 32 -6.71 -27.13 2.81
C ASN A 32 -7.04 -27.81 1.46
N GLY A 33 -6.06 -27.99 0.56
CA GLY A 33 -6.25 -28.66 -0.73
C GLY A 33 -6.68 -27.75 -1.89
N GLY A 34 -6.68 -26.43 -1.68
CA GLY A 34 -7.04 -25.43 -2.69
C GLY A 34 -8.54 -25.21 -2.88
N PRO A 35 -8.95 -24.44 -3.90
CA PRO A 35 -8.09 -23.71 -4.84
C PRO A 35 -7.38 -22.51 -4.17
N VAL A 36 -6.27 -22.08 -4.77
CA VAL A 36 -5.63 -20.80 -4.40
C VAL A 36 -6.31 -19.67 -5.14
N THR A 37 -6.78 -18.64 -4.42
CA THR A 37 -7.57 -17.56 -5.03
C THR A 37 -6.73 -16.32 -5.30
N VAL A 38 -6.59 -15.93 -6.56
CA VAL A 38 -5.93 -14.69 -7.00
C VAL A 38 -6.98 -13.70 -7.48
N THR A 39 -6.84 -12.40 -7.19
CA THR A 39 -7.88 -11.43 -7.57
C THR A 39 -7.88 -11.14 -9.07
N HIS A 40 -6.72 -11.02 -9.70
CA HIS A 40 -6.61 -10.78 -11.14
C HIS A 40 -5.30 -11.37 -11.71
N PRO A 41 -5.27 -11.90 -12.95
CA PRO A 41 -4.06 -12.48 -13.54
C PRO A 41 -2.88 -11.50 -13.62
N ASP A 42 -3.17 -10.24 -13.93
CA ASP A 42 -2.14 -9.20 -14.08
C ASP A 42 -1.82 -8.41 -12.81
N ILE A 43 -2.35 -8.80 -11.65
CA ILE A 43 -2.09 -8.05 -10.41
C ILE A 43 -0.64 -8.24 -9.96
N ILE A 44 0.06 -7.12 -9.75
CA ILE A 44 1.45 -7.11 -9.28
C ILE A 44 1.58 -6.36 -7.96
N ARG A 45 2.53 -6.78 -7.13
CA ARG A 45 2.89 -6.09 -5.89
C ARG A 45 4.40 -6.05 -5.71
N PHE A 46 4.86 -5.00 -5.06
CA PHE A 46 6.24 -4.87 -4.63
C PHE A 46 6.40 -5.45 -3.24
N PHE A 47 7.45 -6.22 -3.03
CA PHE A 47 7.68 -6.92 -1.78
C PHE A 47 9.07 -6.65 -1.24
N MET A 48 9.15 -6.51 0.08
CA MET A 48 10.41 -6.61 0.81
C MET A 48 10.26 -7.55 2.00
N THR A 49 11.38 -8.01 2.55
CA THR A 49 11.35 -8.87 3.73
C THR A 49 11.12 -8.05 5.01
N ILE A 50 10.57 -8.68 6.06
CA ILE A 50 10.38 -8.01 7.36
C ILE A 50 11.71 -7.43 7.90
N PRO A 51 12.83 -8.18 7.95
CA PRO A 51 14.09 -7.64 8.46
C PRO A 51 14.61 -6.45 7.66
N GLU A 52 14.42 -6.48 6.33
CA GLU A 52 14.79 -5.38 5.46
C GLU A 52 13.95 -4.12 5.74
N ALA A 53 12.62 -4.26 5.83
CA ALA A 53 11.73 -3.15 6.18
C ALA A 53 12.13 -2.52 7.52
N CYS A 54 12.30 -3.34 8.56
CA CYS A 54 12.69 -2.87 9.89
C CYS A 54 14.03 -2.13 9.86
N ARG A 55 15.02 -2.64 9.13
CA ARG A 55 16.33 -2.00 9.00
C ARG A 55 16.22 -0.62 8.36
N LEU A 56 15.52 -0.51 7.23
CA LEU A 56 15.36 0.76 6.53
C LEU A 56 14.54 1.78 7.35
N VAL A 57 13.53 1.33 8.10
CA VAL A 57 12.78 2.20 9.03
C VAL A 57 13.67 2.76 10.13
N MET A 58 14.49 1.92 10.77
CA MET A 58 15.42 2.38 11.81
C MET A 58 16.44 3.35 11.24
N GLU A 59 16.96 3.09 10.04
CA GLU A 59 17.92 3.95 9.39
C GLU A 59 17.31 5.31 9.00
N ALA A 60 16.12 5.32 8.39
CA ALA A 60 15.38 6.54 8.11
C ALA A 60 15.10 7.36 9.39
N ALA A 61 14.82 6.70 10.51
CA ALA A 61 14.62 7.37 11.80
C ALA A 61 15.89 8.08 12.29
N THR A 62 17.08 7.57 11.98
CA THR A 62 18.36 8.22 12.30
C THR A 62 18.73 9.36 11.35
N MET A 63 18.21 9.32 10.11
CA MET A 63 18.45 10.34 9.08
C MET A 63 17.53 11.57 9.22
N GLY A 64 16.34 11.41 9.80
CA GLY A 64 15.31 12.45 9.79
C GLY A 64 15.56 13.63 10.74
N GLU A 65 15.37 14.83 10.21
CA GLU A 65 15.38 16.09 10.96
C GLU A 65 13.97 16.54 11.38
N GLY A 66 12.93 15.94 10.77
CA GLY A 66 11.51 16.12 11.05
C GLY A 66 10.73 16.55 9.80
N ASN A 67 9.52 16.00 9.65
CA ASN A 67 8.57 16.19 8.54
C ASN A 67 8.96 15.54 7.20
N GLU A 68 10.05 14.76 7.15
CA GLU A 68 10.39 13.99 5.97
C GLU A 68 9.45 12.81 5.78
N ILE A 69 9.17 12.53 4.51
CA ILE A 69 8.51 11.31 4.07
C ILE A 69 9.56 10.51 3.32
N PHE A 70 10.14 9.52 3.99
CA PHE A 70 11.06 8.58 3.40
C PHE A 70 10.32 7.52 2.61
N VAL A 71 10.88 7.14 1.48
CA VAL A 71 10.34 6.15 0.57
C VAL A 71 11.42 5.14 0.25
N PHE A 72 11.06 3.86 0.30
CA PHE A 72 12.02 2.79 0.03
C PHE A 72 12.00 2.32 -1.41
N GLU A 73 13.19 2.01 -1.91
CA GLU A 73 13.37 1.26 -3.15
C GLU A 73 12.93 -0.19 -2.89
N MET A 74 11.99 -0.69 -3.70
CA MET A 74 11.33 -1.98 -3.47
C MET A 74 11.72 -3.06 -4.47
N GLY A 75 12.67 -2.77 -5.37
CA GLY A 75 13.08 -3.66 -6.43
C GLY A 75 11.97 -3.93 -7.46
N GLN A 76 11.93 -5.16 -7.95
CA GLN A 76 11.02 -5.56 -9.02
C GLN A 76 9.65 -5.96 -8.48
N ALA A 77 8.60 -5.57 -9.20
CA ALA A 77 7.25 -6.02 -8.91
C ALA A 77 7.10 -7.52 -9.21
N VAL A 78 6.30 -8.21 -8.39
CA VAL A 78 6.01 -9.63 -8.52
C VAL A 78 4.55 -9.82 -8.89
N LYS A 79 4.26 -10.62 -9.93
CA LYS A 79 2.89 -11.05 -10.23
C LYS A 79 2.39 -11.99 -9.15
N ILE A 80 1.19 -11.73 -8.65
CA ILE A 80 0.61 -12.54 -7.56
C ILE A 80 0.28 -13.96 -8.03
N VAL A 81 -0.05 -14.15 -9.32
CA VAL A 81 -0.23 -15.50 -9.89
C VAL A 81 1.07 -16.30 -9.91
N ASP A 82 2.21 -15.66 -10.20
CA ASP A 82 3.52 -16.32 -10.19
C ASP A 82 3.90 -16.71 -8.75
N LEU A 83 3.61 -15.84 -7.78
CA LEU A 83 3.78 -16.13 -6.36
C LEU A 83 2.92 -17.34 -5.92
N ALA A 84 1.64 -17.37 -6.30
CA ALA A 84 0.73 -18.50 -6.01
C ALA A 84 1.27 -19.81 -6.60
N THR A 85 1.66 -19.78 -7.88
CA THR A 85 2.24 -20.93 -8.61
C THR A 85 3.46 -21.46 -7.87
N ARG A 86 4.39 -20.57 -7.50
CA ARG A 86 5.62 -20.96 -6.81
C ARG A 86 5.35 -21.56 -5.43
N MET A 87 4.37 -21.04 -4.71
CA MET A 87 3.99 -21.58 -3.40
C MET A 87 3.39 -22.98 -3.50
N ILE A 88 2.56 -23.25 -4.51
CA ILE A 88 2.02 -24.59 -4.79
C ILE A 88 3.15 -25.59 -5.08
N GLU A 89 4.11 -25.21 -5.94
CA GLU A 89 5.27 -26.05 -6.27
C GLU A 89 6.13 -26.35 -5.04
N LEU A 90 6.44 -25.34 -4.22
CA LEU A 90 7.24 -25.50 -3.01
C LEU A 90 6.57 -26.39 -1.95
N ALA A 91 5.24 -26.51 -1.99
CA ALA A 91 4.48 -27.43 -1.17
C ALA A 91 4.44 -28.87 -1.73
N GLY A 92 5.07 -29.13 -2.88
CA GLY A 92 5.17 -30.45 -3.50
C GLY A 92 4.02 -30.80 -4.45
N TYR A 93 3.17 -29.83 -4.80
CA TYR A 93 2.02 -30.01 -5.69
C TYR A 93 2.27 -29.43 -7.08
N ARG A 94 1.56 -29.94 -8.10
CA ARG A 94 1.59 -29.39 -9.46
C ARG A 94 0.45 -28.37 -9.64
N PRO A 95 0.76 -27.11 -9.97
CA PRO A 95 -0.25 -26.10 -10.31
C PRO A 95 -1.19 -26.59 -11.43
N ASP A 96 -2.48 -26.26 -11.30
CA ASP A 96 -3.58 -26.61 -12.22
C ASP A 96 -3.83 -28.10 -12.45
N LYS A 97 -3.11 -28.98 -11.76
CA LYS A 97 -3.34 -30.43 -11.74
C LYS A 97 -3.76 -30.91 -10.36
N ASP A 98 -2.93 -30.62 -9.36
CA ASP A 98 -3.16 -31.03 -7.97
C ASP A 98 -3.88 -29.91 -7.21
N ILE A 99 -3.51 -28.64 -7.45
CA ILE A 99 -4.15 -27.45 -6.87
C ILE A 99 -4.39 -26.41 -7.97
N LYS A 100 -5.64 -25.97 -8.13
CA LYS A 100 -6.02 -24.95 -9.11
C LYS A 100 -5.79 -23.53 -8.59
N ILE A 101 -5.53 -22.61 -9.51
CA ILE A 101 -5.61 -21.16 -9.25
C ILE A 101 -6.92 -20.62 -9.80
N GLU A 102 -7.71 -19.96 -8.95
CA GLU A 102 -8.99 -19.36 -9.35
C GLU A 102 -8.94 -17.83 -9.27
N PHE A 103 -9.44 -17.17 -10.32
CA PHE A 103 -9.53 -15.72 -10.39
C PHE A 103 -10.86 -15.21 -9.86
N THR A 104 -10.82 -14.43 -8.78
CA THR A 104 -12.04 -13.97 -8.07
C THR A 104 -12.52 -12.58 -8.48
N GLY A 105 -11.76 -11.88 -9.32
CA GLY A 105 -11.96 -10.46 -9.61
C GLY A 105 -11.34 -9.54 -8.56
N LEU A 106 -11.12 -8.28 -8.96
CA LEU A 106 -10.64 -7.21 -8.08
C LEU A 106 -11.73 -6.79 -7.09
N ARG A 107 -11.33 -6.50 -5.86
CA ARG A 107 -12.22 -5.98 -4.82
C ARG A 107 -12.45 -4.47 -4.98
N PRO A 108 -13.52 -3.90 -4.40
CA PRO A 108 -13.72 -2.45 -4.40
C PRO A 108 -12.52 -1.68 -3.85
N GLY A 109 -11.99 -0.75 -4.64
CA GLY A 109 -10.81 0.05 -4.30
C GLY A 109 -9.46 -0.64 -4.55
N GLU A 110 -9.45 -1.92 -4.93
CA GLU A 110 -8.20 -2.67 -5.15
C GLU A 110 -7.51 -2.22 -6.44
N LYS A 111 -6.24 -1.84 -6.34
CA LYS A 111 -5.43 -1.46 -7.51
C LYS A 111 -4.87 -2.70 -8.22
N LEU A 112 -4.90 -2.70 -9.55
CA LEU A 112 -4.21 -3.73 -10.35
C LEU A 112 -2.68 -3.57 -10.24
N TYR A 113 -2.21 -2.33 -10.26
CA TYR A 113 -0.80 -1.94 -10.12
C TYR A 113 -0.66 -0.94 -8.98
N GLU A 114 0.28 -1.17 -8.07
CA GLU A 114 0.68 -0.16 -7.09
C GLU A 114 1.59 0.89 -7.74
N GLU A 115 1.59 2.10 -7.17
CA GLU A 115 2.48 3.17 -7.61
C GLU A 115 3.93 2.87 -7.22
N VAL A 116 4.87 3.22 -8.10
CA VAL A 116 6.29 3.19 -7.77
C VAL A 116 6.56 4.36 -6.85
N LEU A 117 6.81 4.06 -5.57
CA LEU A 117 6.98 5.11 -4.57
C LEU A 117 8.32 5.87 -4.77
N SER A 118 9.36 5.18 -5.23
CA SER A 118 10.74 5.68 -5.31
C SER A 118 11.11 6.32 -6.67
N ASP A 119 10.14 6.89 -7.38
CA ASP A 119 10.38 7.53 -8.67
C ASP A 119 11.36 8.72 -8.54
N LYS A 120 12.40 8.74 -9.38
CA LYS A 120 13.52 9.71 -9.30
C LYS A 120 13.09 11.14 -9.57
N GLU A 121 12.00 11.36 -10.32
CA GLU A 121 11.50 12.72 -10.61
C GLU A 121 10.96 13.39 -9.33
N ASN A 122 10.26 12.61 -8.51
CA ASN A 122 9.53 13.07 -7.33
C ASN A 122 10.24 12.80 -6.00
N THR A 123 11.51 12.37 -6.05
CA THR A 123 12.29 12.05 -4.86
C THR A 123 13.67 12.70 -4.87
N ILE A 124 14.28 12.75 -3.69
CA ILE A 124 15.65 13.23 -3.44
C ILE A 124 16.44 12.04 -2.88
N PRO A 125 17.62 11.70 -3.43
CA PRO A 125 18.41 10.59 -2.93
C PRO A 125 18.98 10.87 -1.54
N THR A 126 19.22 9.81 -0.76
CA THR A 126 19.99 9.85 0.50
C THR A 126 21.33 9.13 0.32
N GLU A 127 22.15 9.07 1.38
CA GLU A 127 23.38 8.26 1.39
C GLU A 127 23.12 6.77 1.17
N ASN A 128 21.95 6.27 1.60
CA ASN A 128 21.52 4.92 1.32
C ASN A 128 20.66 4.87 0.05
N GLN A 129 21.12 4.16 -0.97
CA GLN A 129 20.43 4.03 -2.26
C GLN A 129 19.04 3.38 -2.18
N LYS A 130 18.73 2.69 -1.07
CA LYS A 130 17.40 2.11 -0.80
C LYS A 130 16.45 3.06 -0.11
N ILE A 131 16.90 4.26 0.29
CA ILE A 131 16.10 5.26 1.00
C ILE A 131 16.15 6.56 0.22
N MET A 132 14.97 7.07 -0.13
CA MET A 132 14.78 8.34 -0.84
C MET A 132 13.86 9.23 0.00
N ILE A 133 13.92 10.55 -0.17
CA ILE A 133 12.99 11.50 0.44
C ILE A 133 11.98 11.96 -0.61
N ALA A 134 10.69 11.80 -0.36
CA ALA A 134 9.63 12.27 -1.24
C ALA A 134 9.57 13.81 -1.25
N LYS A 135 9.51 14.40 -2.45
CA LYS A 135 9.20 15.82 -2.62
C LYS A 135 7.70 15.99 -2.40
N VAL A 136 7.33 16.53 -1.25
CA VAL A 136 5.93 16.74 -0.89
C VAL A 136 5.61 18.22 -0.76
N ARG A 137 4.39 18.59 -1.12
CA ARG A 137 3.87 19.93 -0.88
C ARG A 137 3.75 20.16 0.62
N ARG A 138 4.26 21.30 1.09
CA ARG A 138 4.05 21.75 2.46
C ARG A 138 2.65 22.35 2.58
N TYR A 139 1.92 21.93 3.60
CA TYR A 139 0.65 22.50 4.02
C TYR A 139 0.85 23.17 5.37
N GLU A 140 0.22 24.31 5.60
CA GLU A 140 0.27 24.95 6.91
C GLU A 140 -0.78 24.29 7.82
N TYR A 141 -0.46 24.17 9.11
CA TYR A 141 -1.33 23.47 10.07
C TYR A 141 -2.73 24.11 10.14
N ALA A 142 -2.82 25.43 10.00
CA ALA A 142 -4.10 26.13 9.99
C ALA A 142 -4.99 25.73 8.80
N ASP A 143 -4.39 25.39 7.64
CA ASP A 143 -5.14 25.09 6.41
C ASP A 143 -5.94 23.78 6.49
N ILE A 144 -5.54 22.86 7.40
CA ILE A 144 -6.19 21.55 7.53
C ILE A 144 -7.22 21.49 8.65
N LEU A 145 -7.25 22.45 9.58
CA LEU A 145 -8.08 22.38 10.79
C LEU A 145 -9.59 22.34 10.47
N ASP A 146 -10.07 23.24 9.62
CA ASP A 146 -11.49 23.29 9.25
C ASP A 146 -11.91 22.04 8.49
N THR A 147 -11.03 21.56 7.60
CA THR A 147 -11.23 20.32 6.86
C THR A 147 -11.32 19.12 7.81
N TYR A 148 -10.44 19.03 8.81
CA TYR A 148 -10.45 17.98 9.82
C TYR A 148 -11.73 18.02 10.67
N ALA A 149 -12.17 19.21 11.09
CA ALA A 149 -13.41 19.35 11.84
C ALA A 149 -14.63 18.87 11.05
N GLU A 150 -14.69 19.17 9.74
CA GLU A 150 -15.77 18.66 8.88
C GLU A 150 -15.67 17.14 8.69
N PHE A 151 -14.46 16.58 8.54
CA PHE A 151 -14.27 15.12 8.54
C PHE A 151 -14.79 14.46 9.81
N GLU A 152 -14.48 15.03 10.98
CA GLU A 152 -14.93 14.50 12.27
C GLU A 152 -16.46 14.47 12.33
N LYS A 153 -17.11 15.58 11.95
CA LYS A 153 -18.57 15.71 11.93
C LYS A 153 -19.22 14.68 11.00
N LEU A 154 -18.74 14.57 9.75
CA LEU A 154 -19.28 13.62 8.77
C LEU A 154 -19.06 12.17 9.21
N SER A 155 -17.89 11.86 9.77
CA SER A 155 -17.55 10.54 10.30
C SER A 155 -18.47 10.13 11.45
N ARG A 156 -18.65 11.02 12.45
CA ARG A 156 -19.56 10.77 13.60
C ARG A 156 -21.02 10.57 13.17
N ALA A 157 -21.45 11.28 12.13
CA ALA A 157 -22.79 11.14 11.56
C ALA A 157 -22.93 9.99 10.54
N VAL A 158 -21.86 9.24 10.28
CA VAL A 158 -21.80 8.12 9.33
C VAL A 158 -22.24 8.55 7.91
N LYS A 159 -21.89 9.76 7.50
CA LYS A 159 -22.20 10.33 6.19
C LYS A 159 -21.19 9.90 5.13
N ILE A 160 -21.20 8.61 4.79
CA ILE A 160 -20.14 7.95 3.99
C ILE A 160 -19.88 8.66 2.64
N LEU A 161 -20.92 9.01 1.88
CA LEU A 161 -20.75 9.66 0.57
C LEU A 161 -20.12 11.05 0.70
N ASP A 162 -20.60 11.85 1.65
CA ASP A 162 -20.08 13.19 1.91
C ASP A 162 -18.64 13.13 2.42
N THR A 163 -18.31 12.14 3.26
CA THR A 163 -16.93 11.89 3.70
C THR A 163 -16.03 11.60 2.51
N VAL A 164 -16.43 10.71 1.60
CA VAL A 164 -15.61 10.38 0.41
C VAL A 164 -15.47 11.59 -0.52
N LYS A 165 -16.52 12.38 -0.68
CA LYS A 165 -16.47 13.63 -1.45
C LYS A 165 -15.48 14.63 -0.85
N LEU A 166 -15.48 14.78 0.48
CA LEU A 166 -14.50 15.61 1.18
C LEU A 166 -13.07 15.06 1.02
N MET A 167 -12.87 13.74 1.10
CA MET A 167 -11.56 13.10 0.82
C MET A 167 -11.02 13.48 -0.57
N LYS A 168 -11.87 13.45 -1.60
CA LYS A 168 -11.48 13.79 -2.97
C LYS A 168 -11.13 15.27 -3.13
N LYS A 169 -11.83 16.16 -2.43
CA LYS A 169 -11.49 17.59 -2.42
C LYS A 169 -10.11 17.86 -1.81
N VAL A 170 -9.77 17.11 -0.76
CA VAL A 170 -8.52 17.28 0.01
C VAL A 170 -7.35 16.57 -0.66
N VAL A 171 -7.61 15.45 -1.32
CA VAL A 171 -6.64 14.62 -2.05
C VAL A 171 -7.14 14.45 -3.48
N PRO A 172 -6.92 15.44 -4.37
CA PRO A 172 -7.46 15.45 -5.74
C PRO A 172 -7.05 14.24 -6.60
N GLU A 173 -5.92 13.62 -6.27
CA GLU A 173 -5.41 12.40 -6.89
C GLU A 173 -6.14 11.12 -6.44
N PHE A 174 -7.01 11.19 -5.43
CA PHE A 174 -7.74 10.03 -4.91
C PHE A 174 -8.83 9.55 -5.87
N LYS A 175 -8.52 8.48 -6.62
CA LYS A 175 -9.47 7.76 -7.48
C LYS A 175 -9.97 6.48 -6.82
N SER A 176 -11.29 6.27 -6.85
CA SER A 176 -11.95 5.19 -6.11
C SER A 176 -11.91 3.82 -6.80
N LYS A 177 -11.34 3.72 -8.02
CA LYS A 177 -11.03 2.52 -8.83
C LYS A 177 -11.64 1.19 -8.35
N ASN A 178 -12.40 0.53 -9.22
CA ASN A 178 -13.12 -0.72 -8.95
C ASN A 178 -14.21 -0.61 -7.89
N SER A 179 -14.61 0.61 -7.51
CA SER A 179 -15.65 0.86 -6.51
C SER A 179 -16.81 1.67 -7.12
N PRO A 180 -17.79 1.01 -7.78
CA PRO A 180 -18.84 1.70 -8.53
C PRO A 180 -19.61 2.74 -7.70
N LYS A 181 -19.79 2.47 -6.40
CA LYS A 181 -20.45 3.37 -5.45
C LYS A 181 -19.77 4.74 -5.33
N PHE A 182 -18.44 4.79 -5.48
CA PHE A 182 -17.65 5.99 -5.24
C PHE A 182 -16.96 6.53 -6.50
N GLU A 183 -16.84 5.73 -7.56
CA GLU A 183 -16.34 6.16 -8.87
C GLU A 183 -17.21 7.26 -9.49
N VAL A 184 -18.50 7.31 -9.16
CA VAL A 184 -19.38 8.42 -9.56
C VAL A 184 -18.87 9.78 -9.06
N LEU A 185 -18.14 9.79 -7.95
CA LEU A 185 -17.54 10.98 -7.34
C LEU A 185 -16.14 11.29 -7.92
N ASP A 186 -15.54 10.42 -8.76
CA ASP A 186 -14.21 10.67 -9.35
C ASP A 186 -14.20 11.78 -10.40
N LYS A 187 -15.39 12.18 -10.87
CA LYS A 187 -15.62 13.23 -11.89
C LYS A 187 -16.04 14.58 -11.28
N GLU A 188 -16.32 14.60 -9.99
CA GLU A 188 -16.66 15.81 -9.21
C GLU A 188 -15.40 16.46 -8.65
#